data_AF-A0A926EW28-F1
#
_entry.id   AF-A0A926EW28-F1
#
_cell.length_a   1.000
_cell.length_b   1.000
_cell.length_c   1.000
_cell.angle_alpha   90.00
_cell.angle_beta   90.00
_cell.angle_gamma   90.00
#
_symmetry.space_group_name_H-M   'P 1'
#
loop_
_entity.id
_entity.type
_entity.pdbx_description
1 polymer ?
#
loop_
_entity_poly.entity_id
_entity_poly.type
_entity_poly.pdbx_seq_one_letter_code
_entity_poly.pdbx_strand_id
1 'polypeptide(L)'
;MTVAEVERKADIGNGVAARWNKSTPTADKLQRVADVLGTSMEYLLLGEESGENEKAKILAREANDLTDVQLDLIRSMIKEFERKNKE
;
A
#
# COMPACT_ATOMS: atom_id res chain seq x y z
N MET A 1 -7.29 -20.05 2.79
CA MET A 1 -8.62 -19.51 2.46
C MET A 1 -8.81 -19.64 0.96
N THR A 2 -9.92 -20.22 0.51
CA THR A 2 -10.22 -20.36 -0.94
C THR A 2 -10.83 -19.09 -1.50
N VAL A 3 -10.81 -18.90 -2.83
CA VAL A 3 -11.46 -17.74 -3.47
C VAL A 3 -12.94 -17.68 -3.12
N ALA A 4 -13.64 -18.82 -3.14
CA ALA A 4 -15.06 -18.89 -2.75
C ALA A 4 -15.29 -18.55 -1.26
N GLU A 5 -14.34 -18.87 -0.37
CA GLU A 5 -14.40 -18.44 1.03
C GLU A 5 -14.21 -16.94 1.18
N VAL A 6 -13.28 -16.33 0.43
CA VAL A 6 -13.11 -14.87 0.39
C VAL A 6 -14.38 -14.20 -0.09
N GLU A 7 -14.96 -14.68 -1.19
CA GLU A 7 -16.19 -14.13 -1.76
C GLU A 7 -17.36 -14.19 -0.77
N ARG A 8 -17.51 -15.31 -0.06
CA ARG A 8 -18.53 -15.44 1.00
C ARG A 8 -18.29 -14.47 2.17
N LYS A 9 -17.06 -14.37 2.66
CA LYS A 9 -16.73 -13.45 3.77
C LYS A 9 -16.85 -11.99 3.37
N ALA A 10 -16.52 -11.66 2.13
CA ALA A 10 -16.65 -10.33 1.58
C ALA A 10 -18.09 -10.05 1.13
N ASP A 11 -19.03 -11.00 1.26
CA ASP A 11 -20.42 -10.93 0.78
C ASP A 11 -20.52 -10.40 -0.66
N ILE A 12 -19.73 -11.02 -1.53
CA ILE A 12 -19.79 -10.84 -2.99
C ILE A 12 -20.19 -12.15 -3.66
N GLY A 13 -20.81 -12.05 -4.84
CA GLY A 13 -21.28 -13.20 -5.60
C GLY A 13 -20.17 -14.21 -5.92
N ASN A 14 -20.52 -15.50 -5.93
CA ASN A 14 -19.59 -16.57 -6.28
C ASN A 14 -19.06 -16.39 -7.72
N GLY A 15 -17.74 -16.48 -7.87
CA GLY A 15 -17.04 -16.31 -9.14
C GLY A 15 -16.92 -14.86 -9.60
N VAL A 16 -17.25 -13.88 -8.75
CA VAL A 16 -17.01 -12.45 -9.03
C VAL A 16 -15.53 -12.15 -9.01
N ALA A 17 -14.80 -12.56 -7.97
CA ALA A 17 -13.37 -12.33 -7.85
C ALA A 17 -12.59 -13.09 -8.94
N ALA A 18 -13.06 -14.28 -9.31
CA ALA A 18 -12.47 -15.05 -10.40
C ALA A 18 -12.54 -14.35 -11.78
N ARG A 19 -13.49 -13.43 -11.96
CA ARG A 19 -13.64 -12.64 -13.20
C ARG A 19 -12.79 -11.36 -13.20
N TRP A 20 -12.11 -11.02 -12.11
CA TRP A 20 -11.31 -9.78 -12.05
C TRP A 20 -10.12 -9.78 -13.01
N ASN A 21 -9.75 -10.92 -13.58
CA ASN A 21 -8.82 -11.02 -14.71
C ASN A 21 -9.39 -10.52 -16.06
N LYS A 22 -10.71 -10.40 -16.18
CA LYS A 22 -11.45 -10.03 -17.41
C LYS A 22 -12.33 -8.80 -17.22
N SER A 23 -12.65 -8.43 -15.99
CA SER A 23 -13.54 -7.32 -15.67
C SER A 23 -13.03 -6.53 -14.48
N THR A 24 -12.99 -5.21 -14.60
CA THR A 24 -12.55 -4.33 -13.51
C THR A 24 -13.48 -4.47 -12.30
N PRO A 25 -12.95 -4.69 -11.09
CA PRO A 25 -13.76 -4.71 -9.87
C PRO A 25 -14.35 -3.33 -9.60
N THR A 26 -15.55 -3.30 -9.02
CA THR A 26 -16.08 -2.08 -8.39
C THR A 26 -15.31 -1.80 -7.11
N ALA A 27 -15.06 -0.53 -6.79
CA ALA A 27 -14.31 -0.12 -5.60
C ALA A 27 -14.85 -0.76 -4.30
N ASP A 28 -16.18 -0.81 -4.11
CA ASP A 28 -16.82 -1.46 -2.96
C ASP A 28 -16.37 -2.92 -2.77
N LYS A 29 -16.51 -3.73 -3.83
CA LYS A 29 -16.15 -5.16 -3.80
C LYS A 29 -14.64 -5.36 -3.60
N LEU A 30 -13.83 -4.49 -4.18
CA LEU A 30 -12.38 -4.52 -4.01
C LEU A 30 -11.99 -4.25 -2.55
N GLN A 31 -12.58 -3.21 -1.94
CA GLN A 31 -12.36 -2.87 -0.53
C GLN A 31 -12.75 -4.02 0.40
N ARG A 32 -13.94 -4.61 0.21
CA ARG A 32 -14.43 -5.70 1.06
C ARG A 32 -13.53 -6.94 0.99
N VAL A 33 -12.99 -7.25 -0.19
CA VAL A 33 -12.00 -8.33 -0.36
C VAL A 33 -10.67 -7.96 0.32
N ALA A 34 -10.24 -6.71 0.24
CA ALA A 34 -9.05 -6.23 0.94
C ALA A 34 -9.20 -6.37 2.46
N ASP A 35 -10.34 -5.98 3.02
CA ASP A 35 -10.66 -6.11 4.45
C ASP A 35 -10.64 -7.57 4.92
N VAL A 36 -11.22 -8.48 4.14
CA VAL A 36 -11.24 -9.93 4.44
C VAL A 36 -9.84 -10.54 4.41
N LEU A 37 -8.97 -10.04 3.53
CA LEU A 37 -7.60 -10.51 3.37
C LEU A 37 -6.61 -9.78 4.30
N GLY A 38 -7.04 -8.71 4.98
CA GLY A 38 -6.17 -7.88 5.82
C GLY A 38 -5.11 -7.12 5.02
N THR A 39 -5.43 -6.72 3.80
CA THR A 39 -4.51 -6.00 2.89
C THR A 39 -5.13 -4.70 2.40
N SER A 40 -4.42 -3.93 1.57
CA SER A 40 -4.93 -2.71 0.94
C SER A 40 -5.56 -2.98 -0.42
N MET A 41 -6.49 -2.12 -0.85
CA MET A 41 -6.99 -2.14 -2.24
C MET A 41 -5.87 -2.00 -3.26
N GLU A 42 -4.86 -1.20 -2.93
CA GLU A 42 -3.70 -0.93 -3.79
C GLU A 42 -2.87 -2.19 -4.00
N TYR A 43 -2.64 -2.98 -2.94
CA TYR A 43 -1.99 -4.29 -3.04
C TYR A 43 -2.74 -5.23 -3.97
N LEU A 44 -4.07 -5.27 -3.89
CA LEU A 44 -4.89 -6.12 -4.75
C LEU A 44 -4.86 -5.70 -6.23
N LEU A 45 -4.64 -4.42 -6.51
CA LEU A 45 -4.59 -3.88 -7.89
C LEU A 45 -3.20 -3.98 -8.51
N LEU A 46 -2.17 -3.62 -7.75
CA LEU A 46 -0.80 -3.49 -8.25
C LEU A 46 0.01 -4.78 -8.05
N GLY A 47 -0.40 -5.64 -7.11
CA GLY A 47 0.35 -6.84 -6.73
C GLY A 47 1.63 -6.53 -5.94
N GLU A 48 1.87 -5.26 -5.61
CA GLU A 48 2.99 -4.79 -4.83
C GLU A 48 2.46 -4.36 -3.45
N GLU A 49 3.09 -4.84 -2.38
CA GLU A 49 2.91 -4.20 -1.09
C GLU A 49 3.30 -2.75 -1.28
N SER A 50 2.52 -1.81 -0.78
CA SER A 50 3.00 -0.45 -0.59
C SER A 50 4.12 -0.52 0.46
N GLY A 51 5.29 -1.02 0.06
CA GLY A 51 6.50 -1.18 0.87
C GLY A 51 7.11 0.16 1.25
N GLU A 52 6.43 1.24 0.92
CA GLU A 52 6.73 2.58 1.35
C GLU A 52 6.15 2.79 2.74
N ASN A 53 7.05 2.98 3.70
CA ASN A 53 6.72 3.41 5.04
C ASN A 53 5.80 4.64 4.97
N GLU A 54 4.58 4.53 5.50
CA GLU A 54 3.59 5.62 5.49
C GLU A 54 4.15 6.92 6.08
N LYS A 55 5.04 6.82 7.09
CA LYS A 55 5.73 7.99 7.66
C LYS A 55 6.69 8.63 6.68
N ALA A 56 7.34 7.85 5.81
CA ALA A 56 8.21 8.38 4.76
C ALA A 56 7.39 9.13 3.69
N LYS A 57 6.18 8.66 3.36
CA LYS A 57 5.27 9.39 2.46
C LYS A 57 4.83 10.73 3.03
N ILE A 58 4.48 10.77 4.32
CA ILE A 58 4.12 12.01 5.01
C ILE A 58 5.29 12.99 5.00
N LEU A 59 6.50 12.52 5.37
CA LEU A 59 7.72 13.33 5.32
C LEU A 59 8.01 13.87 3.92
N ALA A 60 7.84 13.05 2.87
CA ALA A 60 8.04 13.49 1.49
C ALA A 60 7.05 14.60 1.09
N ARG A 61 5.81 14.55 1.55
CA ARG A 61 4.81 15.61 1.31
C ARG A 61 5.17 16.90 2.03
N GLU A 62 5.56 16.81 3.31
CA GLU A 62 5.99 17.97 4.11
C GLU A 62 7.28 18.59 3.57
N ALA A 63 8.15 17.78 2.97
CA ALA A 63 9.41 18.23 2.40
C ALA A 63 9.27 19.07 1.13
N ASN A 64 8.11 19.05 0.45
CA ASN A 64 7.91 19.78 -0.81
C ASN A 64 8.05 21.30 -0.65
N ASP A 65 7.74 21.85 0.52
CA ASP A 65 7.81 23.29 0.79
C ASP A 65 9.15 23.73 1.40
N LEU A 66 10.14 22.82 1.46
CA LEU A 66 11.45 23.10 2.03
C LEU A 66 12.44 23.63 0.99
N THR A 67 13.39 24.41 1.47
CA THR A 67 14.54 24.87 0.66
C THR A 67 15.57 23.76 0.45
N ASP A 68 16.38 23.88 -0.61
CA ASP A 68 17.47 22.93 -0.92
C ASP A 68 18.39 22.69 0.29
N VAL A 69 18.73 23.75 1.03
CA VAL A 69 19.58 23.65 2.23
C VAL A 69 18.94 22.80 3.33
N GLN A 70 17.62 22.92 3.51
CA GLN A 70 16.89 22.12 4.50
C GLN A 70 16.78 20.66 4.04
N LEU A 71 16.58 20.41 2.75
CA LEU A 71 16.57 19.07 2.18
C LEU A 71 17.93 18.37 2.31
N ASP A 72 19.02 19.10 2.09
CA ASP A 72 20.39 18.60 2.26
C ASP A 72 20.69 18.22 3.73
N LEU A 73 20.19 19.01 4.67
CA LEU A 73 20.29 18.69 6.10
C LEU A 73 19.53 17.40 6.44
N ILE A 74 18.28 17.27 6.00
CA ILE A 74 17.47 16.06 6.19
C ILE A 74 18.16 14.84 5.60
N ARG A 75 18.70 14.97 4.38
CA ARG A 75 19.46 13.90 3.72
C ARG A 75 20.70 13.48 4.52
N SER A 76 21.40 14.45 5.11
CA SER A 76 22.56 14.18 5.96
C SER A 76 22.17 13.45 7.24
N MET A 77 21.05 13.82 7.88
CA MET A 77 20.51 13.12 9.05
C MET A 77 20.14 11.67 8.72
N ILE A 78 19.47 11.41 7.59
CA ILE A 78 19.12 10.05 7.15
C ILE A 78 20.39 9.20 6.98
N LYS A 79 21.42 9.73 6.31
CA LYS A 79 22.70 9.02 6.14
C LYS A 79 23.37 8.66 7.46
N GLU A 80 23.31 9.54 8.46
CA GLU A 80 23.86 9.24 9.79
C GLU A 80 23.10 8.09 10.49
N PHE A 81 21.77 8.02 10.36
CA PHE A 81 21.01 6.88 10.88
C PHE A 81 21.36 5.57 10.15
N GLU A 82 21.49 5.61 8.82
CA GLU A 82 21.90 4.44 8.03
C GLU A 82 23.30 3.93 8.42
N ARG A 83 24.22 4.84 8.72
CA ARG A 83 25.56 4.50 9.20
C ARG A 83 25.50 3.80 10.56
N LYS A 84 24.76 4.37 11.51
CA LYS A 84 24.59 3.79 12.86
C LYS A 84 23.89 2.44 12.86
N ASN A 85 22.95 2.18 11.94
CA ASN A 85 22.27 0.89 11.85
C ASN A 85 23.13 -0.23 11.25
N LYS A 86 24.30 0.11 10.67
CA LYS A 86 25.27 -0.85 10.11
C LYS A 86 26.41 -1.19 11.09
N GLU A 87 26.50 -0.47 12.20
CA GLU A 87 27.43 -0.74 13.32
C GLU A 87 26.76 -1.65 14.36
#